data_AF-A0A3B8RFZ1-F1
#
_entry.id   AF-A0A3B8RFZ1-F1
#
_cell.length_a   1.000
_cell.length_b   1.000
_cell.length_c   1.000
_cell.angle_alpha   90.00
_cell.angle_beta   90.00
_cell.angle_gamma   90.00
#
_symmetry.space_group_name_H-M   'P 1'
#
loop_
_entity.id
_entity.type
_entity.pdbx_description
1 polymer ?
#
loop_
_entity_poly.entity_id
_entity_poly.type
_entity_poly.pdbx_seq_one_letter_code
_entity_poly.pdbx_strand_id
1 'polypeptide(L)'
;MGQEAWLWGLVLFASAGNSGATELTHITLKTLIETAQAQDPWLAGSRYRQVREEAFRDGAVGLAAPTVTLGLNNVPTNSFNLNQEPMTQFQLGVQQMLPRGRTVALTRQKFDQKGLIQTHARVARKADIVRQVS
;
A
#
# COMPACT_ATOMS: atom_id res chain seq x y z
N MET A 1 20.62 17.04 -53.92
CA MET A 1 19.27 17.50 -53.51
C MET A 1 18.28 16.59 -54.20
N GLY A 2 17.44 15.77 -53.58
CA GLY A 2 17.17 15.45 -52.18
C GLY A 2 16.70 13.99 -52.09
N GLN A 3 16.69 13.47 -50.87
CA GLN A 3 16.37 12.09 -50.50
C GLN A 3 14.85 11.94 -50.33
N GLU A 4 14.27 10.86 -50.84
CA GLU A 4 12.94 10.31 -50.49
C GLU A 4 13.11 8.77 -50.63
N ALA A 5 13.66 8.00 -49.69
CA ALA A 5 13.37 7.86 -48.27
C ALA A 5 11.92 7.38 -47.97
N TRP A 6 11.81 6.04 -47.88
CA TRP A 6 10.93 5.29 -46.95
C TRP A 6 9.41 5.20 -47.22
N LEU A 7 8.96 4.17 -47.97
CA LEU A 7 7.58 3.61 -47.84
C LEU A 7 7.50 2.09 -48.15
N TRP A 8 8.39 1.26 -47.58
CA TRP A 8 8.22 -0.22 -47.61
C TRP A 8 8.57 -0.88 -46.27
N GLY A 9 7.99 -0.39 -45.18
CA GLY A 9 8.02 -1.05 -43.87
C GLY A 9 7.04 -2.23 -43.82
N LEU A 10 7.31 -3.29 -44.57
CA LEU A 10 6.64 -4.59 -44.41
C LEU A 10 7.10 -5.19 -43.06
N VAL A 11 6.32 -4.94 -41.99
CA VAL A 11 6.54 -5.61 -40.71
C VAL A 11 6.13 -7.08 -40.89
N LEU A 12 7.12 -7.89 -41.26
CA LEU A 12 7.12 -9.33 -41.14
C LEU A 12 6.85 -9.68 -39.68
N PHE A 13 5.64 -10.20 -39.42
CA PHE A 13 5.29 -10.85 -38.17
C PHE A 13 6.13 -12.14 -38.09
N ALA A 14 7.29 -12.05 -37.43
CA ALA A 14 8.14 -13.19 -37.16
C ALA A 14 7.38 -14.14 -36.23
N SER A 15 6.85 -15.21 -36.80
CA SER A 15 6.49 -16.44 -36.11
C SER A 15 7.76 -17.09 -35.56
N ALA A 16 8.27 -16.58 -34.45
CA ALA A 16 9.19 -17.34 -33.61
C ALA A 16 8.36 -18.44 -32.92
N GLY A 17 8.51 -19.66 -33.43
CA GLY A 17 7.90 -20.85 -32.87
C GLY A 17 8.27 -21.01 -31.40
N ASN A 18 7.30 -20.82 -30.53
CA ASN A 18 7.38 -21.33 -29.18
C ASN A 18 7.03 -22.82 -29.24
N SER A 19 7.95 -23.63 -29.74
CA SER A 19 7.96 -25.07 -29.48
C SER A 19 8.34 -25.28 -28.01
N GLY A 20 7.46 -24.84 -27.10
CA GLY A 20 7.41 -25.38 -25.77
C GLY A 20 6.89 -26.80 -25.94
N ALA A 21 7.81 -27.76 -26.07
CA ALA A 21 7.50 -29.16 -25.92
C ALA A 21 6.64 -29.29 -24.65
N THR A 22 5.37 -29.64 -24.84
CA THR A 22 4.50 -30.08 -23.76
C THR A 22 5.05 -31.41 -23.29
N GLU A 23 6.03 -31.33 -22.38
CA GLU A 23 6.35 -32.44 -21.51
C GLU A 23 5.05 -32.80 -20.79
N LEU A 24 4.51 -33.98 -21.12
CA LEU A 24 3.37 -34.60 -20.44
C LEU A 24 3.82 -34.94 -19.02
N THR A 25 3.99 -33.90 -18.20
CA THR A 25 4.17 -34.01 -16.77
C THR A 25 2.88 -34.61 -16.25
N HIS A 26 3.00 -35.82 -15.70
CA HIS A 26 1.91 -36.47 -14.99
C HIS A 26 1.59 -35.65 -13.73
N ILE A 27 0.78 -34.60 -13.88
CA ILE A 27 0.39 -33.71 -12.80
C ILE A 27 -0.58 -34.47 -11.90
N THR A 28 -0.15 -34.73 -10.68
CA THR A 28 -1.03 -35.30 -9.65
C THR A 28 -1.95 -34.20 -9.12
N LEU A 29 -3.21 -34.53 -8.81
CA LEU A 29 -4.19 -33.59 -8.24
C LEU A 29 -3.62 -32.79 -7.05
N LYS A 30 -2.88 -33.46 -6.17
CA LYS A 30 -2.19 -32.83 -5.04
C LYS A 30 -1.22 -31.73 -5.49
N THR A 31 -0.37 -32.00 -6.48
CA THR A 31 0.60 -31.05 -7.03
C THR A 31 -0.10 -29.86 -7.67
N LEU A 32 -1.23 -30.09 -8.35
CA LEU A 32 -2.03 -29.03 -8.96
C LEU A 32 -2.64 -28.10 -7.90
N ILE A 33 -3.20 -28.66 -6.83
CA ILE A 33 -3.75 -27.89 -5.69
C ILE A 33 -2.66 -27.06 -5.01
N GLU A 34 -1.50 -27.67 -4.71
CA GLU A 34 -0.38 -26.98 -4.07
C GLU A 34 0.14 -25.82 -4.93
N THR A 35 0.29 -26.06 -6.24
CA THR A 35 0.73 -25.03 -7.19
C THR A 35 -0.30 -23.90 -7.30
N ALA A 36 -1.59 -24.24 -7.41
CA ALA A 36 -2.67 -23.24 -7.47
C ALA A 36 -2.72 -22.37 -6.19
N GLN A 37 -2.55 -22.97 -5.00
CA GLN A 37 -2.51 -22.21 -3.76
C GLN A 37 -1.24 -21.36 -3.62
N ALA A 38 -0.09 -21.84 -4.11
CA ALA A 38 1.17 -21.10 -4.04
C ALA A 38 1.16 -19.88 -4.97
N GLN A 39 0.52 -20.00 -6.13
CA GLN A 39 0.50 -18.97 -7.17
C GLN A 39 -0.75 -18.07 -7.11
N ASP A 40 -1.68 -18.28 -6.16
CA ASP A 40 -2.88 -17.45 -6.02
C ASP A 40 -2.52 -16.01 -5.55
N PRO A 41 -2.75 -14.97 -6.38
CA PRO A 41 -2.38 -13.59 -6.03
C PRO A 41 -3.21 -13.03 -4.86
N TRP A 42 -4.43 -13.53 -4.66
CA TRP A 42 -5.30 -13.08 -3.59
C TRP A 42 -4.78 -13.54 -2.22
N LEU A 43 -4.23 -14.76 -2.12
CA LEU A 43 -3.60 -15.29 -0.90
C LEU A 43 -2.37 -14.48 -0.51
N ALA A 44 -1.52 -14.11 -1.47
CA ALA A 44 -0.40 -13.20 -1.26
C ALA A 44 -0.90 -11.82 -0.79
N GLY A 45 -1.88 -11.24 -1.51
CA GLY A 45 -2.50 -9.95 -1.16
C GLY A 45 -3.11 -9.93 0.24
N SER A 46 -3.70 -11.03 0.69
CA SER A 46 -4.26 -11.15 2.04
C SER A 46 -3.20 -11.06 3.14
N ARG A 47 -1.99 -11.60 2.90
CA ARG A 47 -0.87 -11.46 3.87
C ARG A 47 -0.44 -10.00 3.99
N TYR A 48 -0.28 -9.30 2.87
CA TYR A 48 0.06 -7.87 2.89
C TYR A 48 -1.03 -7.03 3.58
N ARG A 49 -2.30 -7.35 3.36
CA ARG A 49 -3.40 -6.70 4.09
C ARG A 49 -3.31 -6.96 5.59
N GLN A 50 -3.02 -8.19 6.02
CA GLN A 50 -2.85 -8.48 7.44
C GLN A 50 -1.69 -7.68 8.06
N VAL A 51 -0.51 -7.70 7.43
CA VAL A 51 0.66 -6.94 7.90
C VAL A 51 0.35 -5.45 7.96
N ARG A 52 -0.43 -4.92 7.01
CA ARG A 52 -0.91 -3.54 7.05
C ARG A 52 -1.79 -3.26 8.28
N GLU A 53 -2.74 -4.14 8.60
CA GLU A 53 -3.57 -3.95 9.79
C GLU A 53 -2.76 -4.07 11.09
N GLU A 54 -1.76 -4.96 11.14
CA GLU A 54 -0.81 -5.06 12.25
C GLU A 54 0.01 -3.77 12.41
N ALA A 55 0.51 -3.21 11.31
CA ALA A 55 1.19 -1.91 11.33
C ALA A 55 0.28 -0.77 11.81
N PHE A 56 -0.99 -0.76 11.39
CA PHE A 56 -1.96 0.22 11.90
C PHE A 56 -2.30 0.01 13.38
N ARG A 57 -2.36 -1.23 13.84
CA ARG A 57 -2.57 -1.56 15.25
C ARG A 57 -1.43 -1.06 16.14
N ASP A 58 -0.19 -1.14 15.66
CA ASP A 58 0.97 -0.63 16.39
C ASP A 58 1.07 0.89 16.27
N GLY A 59 0.74 1.45 15.10
CA GLY A 59 0.62 2.89 14.90
C GLY A 59 -0.50 3.55 15.72
N ALA A 60 -1.57 2.82 16.06
CA ALA A 60 -2.64 3.32 16.92
C ALA A 60 -2.18 3.62 18.36
N VAL A 61 -1.01 3.13 18.78
CA VAL A 61 -0.35 3.49 20.04
C VAL A 61 0.31 4.86 19.94
N GLY A 62 0.76 5.23 18.74
CA GLY A 62 1.30 6.54 18.47
C GLY A 62 0.20 7.57 18.65
N LEU A 63 0.35 8.42 19.67
CA LEU A 63 -0.38 9.69 19.69
C LEU A 63 -0.22 10.37 18.33
N ALA A 64 -1.26 11.08 17.88
CA ALA A 64 -1.14 11.89 16.68
C ALA A 64 0.14 12.73 16.77
N ALA A 65 0.99 12.66 15.74
CA ALA A 65 2.29 13.30 15.77
C ALA A 65 2.16 14.77 16.19
N PRO A 66 3.06 15.28 17.05
CA PRO A 66 2.99 16.67 17.47
C PRO A 66 3.17 17.57 16.24
N THR A 67 2.25 18.50 16.05
CA THR A 67 2.34 19.53 15.02
C THR A 67 3.11 20.69 15.60
N VAL A 68 4.23 21.04 14.95
CA VAL A 68 5.03 22.23 15.30
C VAL A 68 4.60 23.36 14.38
N THR A 69 4.24 24.50 14.96
CA THR A 69 3.82 25.68 14.22
C THR A 69 4.81 26.81 14.47
N LEU A 70 5.25 27.45 13.39
CA LEU A 70 6.10 28.64 13.43
C LEU A 70 5.36 29.78 12.74
N GLY A 71 5.33 30.96 13.37
CA GLY A 71 4.61 32.11 12.85
C GLY A 71 5.19 33.45 13.32
N LEU A 72 4.79 34.50 12.62
CA LEU A 72 5.02 35.88 12.99
C LEU A 72 3.66 36.58 12.99
N ASN A 73 3.31 37.22 14.10
CA ASN A 73 2.07 37.99 14.26
C ASN A 73 2.38 39.49 14.28
N ASN A 74 1.43 40.30 13.83
CA ASN A 74 1.53 41.77 13.79
C ASN A 74 2.79 42.25 13.01
N VAL A 75 2.97 41.73 11.79
CA VAL A 75 4.08 42.11 10.89
C VAL A 75 3.70 43.34 10.06
N PRO A 76 4.56 44.36 9.95
CA PRO A 76 4.30 45.54 9.13
C PRO A 76 4.24 45.20 7.63
N THR A 77 3.18 45.63 6.95
CA THR A 77 2.88 45.31 5.54
C THR A 77 3.48 46.29 4.53
N ASN A 78 4.13 47.36 4.99
CA ASN A 78 4.66 48.45 4.17
C ASN A 78 6.16 48.29 3.81
N SER A 79 6.98 47.79 4.74
CA SER A 79 8.44 47.71 4.59
C SER A 79 9.04 46.34 4.92
N PHE A 80 8.24 45.43 5.51
CA PHE A 80 8.70 44.15 6.07
C PHE A 80 9.83 44.27 7.12
N ASN A 81 10.08 45.47 7.65
CA ASN A 81 11.11 45.68 8.66
C ASN A 81 10.56 45.35 10.06
N LEU A 82 10.94 44.17 10.56
CA LEU A 82 10.51 43.63 11.86
C LEU A 82 10.99 44.44 13.08
N ASN A 83 11.93 45.39 12.89
CA ASN A 83 12.48 46.24 13.94
C ASN A 83 11.90 47.66 13.96
N GLN A 84 11.02 48.02 13.02
CA GLN A 84 10.44 49.37 12.94
C GLN A 84 9.35 49.62 14.00
N GLU A 85 8.64 48.58 14.47
CA GLU A 85 7.58 48.70 15.47
C GLU A 85 7.67 47.56 16.53
N PRO A 86 7.61 47.86 17.85
CA PRO A 86 7.86 46.89 18.92
C PRO A 86 6.77 45.81 19.12
N MET A 87 5.78 45.75 18.23
CA MET A 87 4.59 44.90 18.37
C MET A 87 4.65 43.60 17.55
N THR A 88 5.69 43.40 16.72
CA THR A 88 5.88 42.15 15.97
C THR A 88 6.24 41.00 16.92
N GLN A 89 5.43 39.94 16.90
CA GLN A 89 5.60 38.80 17.81
C GLN A 89 5.96 37.53 17.05
N PHE A 90 7.03 36.87 17.47
CA PHE A 90 7.40 35.53 16.99
C PHE A 90 6.68 34.45 17.79
N GLN A 91 6.11 33.46 17.10
CA GLN A 91 5.33 32.38 17.68
C GLN A 91 5.92 31.02 17.30
N LEU A 92 6.27 30.22 18.32
CA LEU A 92 6.59 28.80 18.20
C LEU A 92 5.61 28.01 19.07
N GLY A 93 4.87 27.09 18.46
CA GLY A 93 3.88 26.27 19.14
C GLY A 93 4.10 24.78 18.87
N VAL A 94 3.77 23.95 19.85
CA VAL A 94 3.70 22.49 19.69
C VAL A 94 2.33 22.03 20.13
N GLN A 95 1.57 21.41 19.23
CA GLN A 95 0.23 20.90 19.50
C GLN A 95 0.19 19.39 19.30
N GLN A 96 -0.32 18.65 20.28
CA GLN A 96 -0.59 17.22 20.14
C GLN A 96 -2.00 16.89 20.63
N MET A 97 -2.68 15.99 19.91
CA MET A 97 -4.00 15.51 20.31
C MET A 97 -3.86 14.35 21.28
N LEU A 98 -4.40 14.50 22.49
CA LEU A 98 -4.46 13.43 23.49
C LEU A 98 -5.76 12.63 23.32
N PRO A 99 -5.70 11.34 22.93
CA PRO A 99 -6.90 10.52 22.80
C PRO A 99 -7.54 10.28 24.17
N ARG A 100 -8.88 10.33 24.25
CA ARG A 100 -9.62 10.19 25.51
C ARG A 100 -9.81 8.72 25.90
N GLY A 101 -9.78 8.43 27.20
CA GLY A 101 -10.23 7.16 27.77
C GLY A 101 -9.59 5.94 27.12
N ARG A 102 -10.43 5.01 26.61
CA ARG A 102 -10.00 3.73 26.00
C ARG A 102 -9.87 3.77 24.47
N THR A 103 -9.82 4.96 23.86
CA THR A 103 -9.81 5.09 22.39
C THR A 103 -8.66 4.32 21.73
N VAL A 104 -7.46 4.37 22.32
CA VAL A 104 -6.29 3.61 21.85
C VAL A 104 -6.56 2.11 21.90
N ALA A 105 -7.00 1.59 23.05
CA ALA A 105 -7.27 0.15 23.23
C ALA A 105 -8.33 -0.36 22.25
N LEU A 106 -9.44 0.37 22.07
CA LEU A 106 -10.51 -0.01 21.13
C LEU A 106 -10.04 0.05 19.67
N THR A 107 -9.18 1.02 19.34
CA THR A 107 -8.61 1.13 18.00
C THR A 107 -7.68 -0.04 17.70
N ARG A 108 -6.85 -0.46 18.67
CA ARG A 108 -6.02 -1.66 18.53
C ARG A 108 -6.86 -2.91 18.35
N GLN A 109 -7.88 -3.09 19.18
CA GLN A 109 -8.80 -4.23 19.07
C GLN A 109 -9.46 -4.28 17.69
N LYS A 110 -9.88 -3.14 17.15
CA LYS A 110 -10.45 -3.04 15.79
C LYS A 110 -9.47 -3.56 14.73
N PHE A 111 -8.21 -3.16 14.78
CA PHE A 111 -7.21 -3.61 13.81
C PHE A 111 -6.81 -5.08 14.00
N ASP A 112 -6.74 -5.57 15.24
CA ASP A 112 -6.54 -6.99 15.53
C ASP A 112 -7.67 -7.85 14.91
N GLN A 113 -8.92 -7.43 15.06
CA GLN A 113 -10.06 -8.12 14.44
C GLN A 113 -9.97 -8.11 12.91
N LYS A 114 -9.54 -7.00 12.30
CA LYS A 114 -9.35 -6.95 10.84
C LYS A 114 -8.24 -7.89 10.37
N GLY A 115 -7.15 -8.02 11.12
CA GLY A 115 -6.09 -9.01 10.84
C GLY A 115 -6.59 -10.44 10.93
N LEU A 116 -7.40 -10.75 11.95
CA LEU A 116 -8.04 -12.07 12.10
C LEU A 116 -8.98 -12.40 10.94
N ILE A 117 -9.78 -11.42 10.47
CA ILE A 117 -10.64 -11.59 9.29
C ILE A 117 -9.82 -12.03 8.07
N GLN A 118 -8.64 -11.43 7.84
CA GLN A 118 -7.77 -11.86 6.73
C GLN A 118 -7.31 -13.32 6.89
N THR A 119 -7.02 -13.76 8.12
CA THR A 119 -6.63 -15.15 8.40
C THR A 119 -7.74 -16.13 8.07
N HIS A 120 -8.97 -15.88 8.53
CA HIS A 120 -10.12 -16.72 8.21
C HIS A 120 -10.44 -16.72 6.72
N ALA A 121 -10.34 -15.56 6.06
CA ALA A 121 -10.57 -15.45 4.62
C ALA A 121 -9.56 -16.28 3.81
N ARG A 122 -8.29 -16.40 4.25
CA ARG A 122 -7.30 -17.28 3.60
C ARG A 122 -7.67 -18.76 3.71
N VAL A 123 -8.15 -19.19 4.86
CA VAL A 123 -8.60 -20.59 5.06
C VAL A 123 -9.76 -20.89 4.11
N ALA A 124 -10.74 -19.99 4.02
CA ALA A 124 -11.86 -20.12 3.10
C ALA A 124 -11.40 -20.15 1.62
N ARG A 125 -10.48 -19.26 1.22
CA ARG A 125 -9.94 -19.24 -0.15
C ARG A 125 -9.23 -20.54 -0.50
N LYS A 126 -8.42 -21.09 0.42
CA LYS A 126 -7.74 -22.37 0.19
C LYS A 126 -8.74 -23.51 -0.03
N ALA A 127 -9.81 -23.56 0.75
CA ALA A 127 -10.87 -24.56 0.58
C ALA A 127 -11.62 -24.39 -0.76
N ASP A 128 -11.89 -23.16 -1.18
CA ASP A 128 -12.50 -22.87 -2.47
C ASP A 128 -11.61 -23.28 -3.65
N ILE A 129 -10.28 -23.06 -3.56
CA ILE A 129 -9.32 -23.55 -4.56
C ILE A 129 -9.36 -25.08 -4.65
N VAL A 130 -9.37 -25.79 -3.52
CA VAL A 130 -9.47 -27.25 -3.51
C VAL A 130 -10.74 -27.69 -4.25
N ARG A 131 -11.89 -27.08 -3.93
CA ARG A 131 -13.18 -27.37 -4.57
C ARG A 131 -13.20 -27.09 -6.08
N GLN A 132 -12.46 -26.08 -6.54
CA GLN A 132 -12.41 -25.72 -7.97
C GLN A 132 -11.50 -26.65 -8.78
N VAL A 133 -10.53 -27.29 -8.14
CA VAL A 133 -9.51 -28.12 -8.79
C VAL A 133 -9.85 -29.62 -8.74
N SER A 134 -10.61 -30.06 -7.71
CA SER A 134 -11.14 -31.42 -7.58
C SER A 134 -12.36 -31.66 -8.46
#